data_AF-A0A934FUR7-F1
#
_entry.id   AF-A0A934FUR7-F1
#
_cell.length_a   1.000
_cell.length_b   1.000
_cell.length_c   1.000
_cell.angle_alpha   90.00
_cell.angle_beta   90.00
_cell.angle_gamma   90.00
#
_symmetry.space_group_name_H-M   'P 1'
#
loop_
_entity.id
_entity.type
_entity.pdbx_description
1 polymer ?
#
loop_
_entity_poly.entity_id
_entity_poly.type
_entity_poly.pdbx_seq_one_letter_code
_entity_poly.pdbx_strand_id
1 'polypeptide(L)'
;MRWVTRSGIRVNRTATAWLIRRFVDPQAEFVFVRPEDVARVQAEGAIGFDAPGARYPHDDPQHRCSFEALAQEHRGDDEALRRLARIVHGADFASEVGSTPESAGLRAISEGFPLVARDDDETVQRAGFLYDALYAALALEQPSRSR
;
A
#
# COMPACT_ATOMS: atom_id res chain seq x y z
N MET A 1 -14.75 -5.16 6.12
CA MET A 1 -14.91 -5.54 4.70
C MET A 1 -13.77 -6.47 4.31
N ARG A 2 -14.01 -7.42 3.40
CA ARG A 2 -12.96 -8.34 2.92
C ARG A 2 -12.23 -7.75 1.71
N TRP A 3 -10.90 -7.79 1.75
CA TRP A 3 -10.02 -7.33 0.70
C TRP A 3 -9.14 -8.48 0.23
N VAL A 4 -8.83 -8.55 -1.07
CA VAL A 4 -8.04 -9.64 -1.64
C VAL A 4 -6.87 -9.10 -2.46
N THR A 5 -5.71 -9.72 -2.30
CA THR A 5 -4.56 -9.51 -3.16
C THR A 5 -3.76 -10.80 -3.32
N ARG A 6 -2.74 -10.78 -4.17
CA ARG A 6 -1.83 -11.91 -4.33
C ARG A 6 -0.90 -12.05 -3.11
N SER A 7 -0.52 -13.29 -2.77
CA SER A 7 0.40 -13.61 -1.67
C SER A 7 1.85 -13.19 -1.93
N GLY A 8 2.67 -13.21 -0.87
CA GLY A 8 4.05 -12.73 -0.92
C GLY A 8 4.09 -11.22 -1.07
N ILE A 9 3.39 -10.54 -0.16
CA ILE A 9 3.19 -9.09 -0.21
C ILE A 9 4.50 -8.34 0.08
N ARG A 10 4.64 -7.20 -0.61
CA ARG A 10 5.75 -6.25 -0.49
C ARG A 10 5.20 -4.84 -0.72
N VAL A 11 6.08 -3.84 -0.68
CA VAL A 11 5.88 -2.41 -0.98
C VAL A 11 4.43 -1.99 -1.19
N ASN A 12 3.88 -2.04 -2.42
CA ASN A 12 2.54 -1.50 -2.69
C ASN A 12 1.43 -2.28 -1.97
N ARG A 13 1.51 -3.61 -1.88
CA ARG A 13 0.51 -4.43 -1.19
C ARG A 13 0.49 -4.20 0.31
N THR A 14 1.66 -4.11 0.94
CA THR A 14 1.77 -3.82 2.37
C THR A 14 1.33 -2.40 2.70
N ALA A 15 1.74 -1.43 1.88
CA ALA A 15 1.31 -0.04 2.04
C ALA A 15 -0.20 0.12 1.87
N THR A 16 -0.77 -0.54 0.85
CA THR A 16 -2.20 -0.49 0.56
C THR A 16 -3.01 -1.12 1.70
N ALA A 17 -2.58 -2.27 2.23
CA ALA A 17 -3.22 -2.90 3.38
C ALA A 17 -3.20 -2.00 4.63
N TRP A 18 -2.07 -1.32 4.90
CA TRP A 18 -1.99 -0.33 5.98
C TRP A 18 -2.96 0.84 5.75
N LEU A 19 -2.99 1.42 4.54
CA LEU A 19 -3.87 2.54 4.21
C LEU A 19 -5.34 2.18 4.37
N ILE A 20 -5.74 0.99 3.90
CA ILE A 20 -7.10 0.47 4.07
C ILE A 20 -7.45 0.41 5.55
N ARG A 21 -6.63 -0.26 6.38
CA ARG A 21 -6.89 -0.35 7.83
C ARG A 21 -6.92 1.01 8.51
N ARG A 22 -6.09 1.95 8.07
CA ARG A 22 -5.91 3.23 8.76
C ARG A 22 -6.97 4.27 8.40
N PHE A 23 -7.42 4.31 7.15
CA PHE A 23 -8.23 5.40 6.60
C PHE A 23 -9.55 4.97 5.95
N VAL A 24 -9.72 3.69 5.63
CA VAL A 24 -10.90 3.17 4.92
C VAL A 24 -11.77 2.32 5.85
N ASP A 25 -11.20 1.27 6.43
CA ASP A 25 -11.90 0.29 7.27
C ASP A 25 -10.95 -0.33 8.31
N PRO A 26 -11.02 0.11 9.59
CA PRO A 26 -10.21 -0.43 10.68
C PRO A 26 -10.44 -1.92 10.98
N GLN A 27 -11.54 -2.50 10.50
CA GLN A 27 -11.89 -3.91 10.64
C GLN A 27 -11.70 -4.67 9.31
N ALA A 28 -10.87 -4.14 8.40
CA ALA A 28 -10.56 -4.80 7.14
C ALA A 28 -9.86 -6.15 7.38
N GLU A 29 -10.44 -7.18 6.74
CA GLU A 29 -9.87 -8.52 6.64
C GLU A 29 -9.18 -8.66 5.30
N PHE A 30 -7.98 -9.21 5.29
CA PHE A 30 -7.20 -9.43 4.08
C PHE A 30 -7.15 -10.92 3.75
N VAL A 31 -7.30 -11.24 2.47
CA VAL A 31 -7.16 -12.59 1.94
C VAL A 31 -6.03 -12.56 0.93
N PHE A 32 -5.04 -13.43 1.13
CA PHE A 32 -3.88 -13.56 0.27
C PHE A 32 -3.99 -14.84 -0.55
N VAL A 33 -4.09 -14.71 -1.87
CA VAL A 33 -4.30 -15.83 -2.79
C VAL A 33 -3.24 -15.87 -3.88
N ARG A 34 -3.28 -16.88 -4.76
CA ARG A 34 -2.43 -16.87 -5.95
C ARG A 34 -2.90 -15.78 -6.92
N PRO A 35 -2.03 -15.21 -7.77
CA PRO A 35 -2.42 -14.14 -8.71
C PRO A 35 -3.67 -14.45 -9.54
N GLU A 36 -3.82 -15.68 -10.02
CA GLU A 36 -4.96 -16.14 -10.82
C GLU A 36 -6.29 -16.21 -10.06
N ASP A 37 -6.24 -16.27 -8.72
CA ASP A 37 -7.41 -16.43 -7.86
C ASP A 37 -8.02 -15.09 -7.42
N VAL A 38 -7.31 -13.97 -7.58
CA VAL A 38 -7.75 -12.64 -7.09
C VAL A 38 -9.09 -12.22 -7.70
N ALA A 39 -9.25 -12.36 -9.02
CA ALA A 39 -10.47 -11.99 -9.72
C ALA A 39 -11.69 -12.83 -9.28
N ARG A 40 -11.47 -14.14 -9.03
CA ARG A 40 -12.51 -15.05 -8.53
C ARG A 40 -12.98 -14.64 -7.14
N VAL A 41 -12.05 -14.43 -6.21
CA VAL A 41 -12.39 -14.04 -4.83
C VAL A 41 -13.03 -12.65 -4.77
N GLN A 42 -12.64 -11.73 -5.66
CA GLN A 42 -13.33 -10.45 -5.82
C GLN A 42 -14.79 -10.63 -6.26
N ALA A 43 -15.06 -11.53 -7.22
CA ALA A 43 -16.42 -11.84 -7.65
C ALA A 43 -17.29 -12.48 -6.53
N GLU A 44 -16.66 -13.09 -5.52
CA GLU A 44 -17.30 -13.62 -4.30
C GLU A 44 -17.55 -12.54 -3.22
N GLY A 45 -17.37 -11.27 -3.56
CA GLY A 45 -17.70 -10.11 -2.71
C GLY A 45 -16.54 -9.54 -1.89
N ALA A 46 -15.29 -9.88 -2.22
CA ALA A 46 -14.12 -9.16 -1.72
C ALA A 46 -13.77 -7.96 -2.63
N ILE A 47 -12.96 -7.03 -2.14
CA ILE A 47 -12.41 -5.93 -2.94
C ILE A 47 -10.96 -6.24 -3.29
N GLY A 48 -10.65 -6.39 -4.58
CA GLY A 48 -9.30 -6.71 -5.06
C GLY A 48 -8.39 -5.49 -5.16
N PHE A 49 -7.11 -5.68 -4.85
CA PHE A 49 -6.05 -4.70 -5.11
C PHE A 49 -4.70 -5.33 -5.54
N ASP A 50 -3.83 -4.54 -6.20
CA ASP A 50 -2.49 -4.92 -6.71
C ASP A 50 -2.46 -6.23 -7.52
N ALA A 51 -3.45 -6.43 -8.38
CA ALA A 51 -3.50 -7.59 -9.27
C ALA A 51 -4.22 -7.25 -10.59
N PRO A 52 -3.93 -7.97 -11.68
CA PRO A 52 -4.71 -7.86 -12.91
C PRO A 52 -6.19 -8.16 -12.66
N GLY A 53 -7.09 -7.30 -13.16
CA GLY A 53 -8.53 -7.44 -13.00
C GLY A 53 -9.09 -7.10 -11.60
N ALA A 54 -8.23 -6.68 -10.66
CA ALA A 54 -8.65 -6.12 -9.38
C ALA A 54 -9.37 -4.78 -9.58
N ARG A 55 -10.24 -4.41 -8.63
CA ARG A 55 -10.87 -3.08 -8.58
C ARG A 55 -9.82 -1.97 -8.53
N TYR A 56 -8.75 -2.20 -7.77
CA TYR A 56 -7.58 -1.33 -7.71
C TYR A 56 -6.37 -2.07 -8.31
N PRO A 57 -6.13 -1.99 -9.63
CA PRO A 57 -5.02 -2.71 -10.26
C PRO A 57 -3.65 -2.19 -9.77
N HIS A 58 -2.59 -2.92 -10.13
CA HIS A 58 -1.20 -2.50 -9.87
C HIS A 58 -0.82 -1.22 -10.65
N ASP A 59 -1.39 -1.07 -11.84
CA ASP A 59 -1.23 0.08 -12.71
C ASP A 59 -2.60 0.39 -13.32
N ASP A 60 -3.18 1.54 -12.97
CA ASP A 60 -4.47 2.00 -13.48
C ASP A 60 -4.31 2.83 -14.77
N PRO A 61 -5.39 3.19 -15.49
CA PRO A 61 -5.28 3.99 -16.71
C PRO A 61 -4.71 5.42 -16.53
N GLN A 62 -4.46 5.85 -15.29
CA GLN A 62 -3.80 7.11 -14.94
C GLN A 62 -2.36 6.88 -14.44
N HIS A 63 -1.81 5.69 -14.60
CA HIS A 63 -0.48 5.29 -14.11
C HIS A 63 -0.31 5.34 -12.59
N ARG A 64 -1.40 5.09 -11.86
CA ARG A 64 -1.39 5.02 -10.39
C ARG A 64 -1.33 3.58 -9.91
N CYS A 65 -0.54 3.36 -8.87
CA CYS A 65 -0.61 2.12 -8.11
C CYS A 65 -1.86 2.08 -7.22
N SER A 66 -2.16 0.89 -6.68
CA SER A 66 -3.33 0.70 -5.81
C SER A 66 -3.33 1.65 -4.60
N PHE A 67 -2.16 1.91 -4.00
CA PHE A 67 -2.02 2.85 -2.89
C PHE A 67 -2.41 4.26 -3.32
N GLU A 68 -1.90 4.74 -4.45
CA GLU A 68 -2.17 6.08 -4.98
C GLU A 68 -3.66 6.27 -5.29
N ALA A 69 -4.29 5.28 -5.94
CA ALA A 69 -5.71 5.32 -6.26
C ALA A 69 -6.57 5.44 -4.99
N LEU A 70 -6.31 4.61 -3.97
CA LEU A 70 -7.05 4.63 -2.71
C LEU A 70 -6.76 5.87 -1.86
N ALA A 71 -5.51 6.33 -1.81
CA ALA A 71 -5.15 7.57 -1.12
C ALA A 71 -5.89 8.77 -1.72
N GLN A 72 -5.94 8.86 -3.06
CA GLN A 72 -6.67 9.91 -3.75
C GLN A 72 -8.17 9.83 -3.51
N GLU A 73 -8.77 8.63 -3.55
CA GLU A 73 -10.21 8.43 -3.36
C GLU A 73 -10.68 8.80 -1.95
N HIS A 74 -9.92 8.43 -0.90
CA HIS A 74 -10.38 8.57 0.49
C HIS A 74 -9.79 9.78 1.23
N ARG A 75 -8.64 10.29 0.78
CA ARG A 75 -7.84 11.32 1.47
C ARG A 75 -7.06 12.22 0.49
N GLY A 76 -7.64 12.58 -0.66
CA GLY A 76 -6.94 13.36 -1.70
C GLY A 76 -6.32 14.69 -1.22
N ASP A 77 -6.87 15.31 -0.18
CA ASP A 77 -6.34 16.56 0.39
C ASP A 77 -5.18 16.35 1.38
N ASP A 78 -4.87 15.11 1.78
CA ASP A 78 -3.78 14.80 2.72
C ASP A 78 -2.42 14.82 2.01
N GLU A 79 -1.65 15.89 2.23
CA GLU A 79 -0.33 16.06 1.64
C GLU A 79 0.68 15.00 2.14
N ALA A 80 0.58 14.56 3.40
CA ALA A 80 1.48 13.53 3.92
C ALA A 80 1.23 12.18 3.22
N LEU A 81 -0.04 11.82 2.97
CA LEU A 81 -0.37 10.66 2.15
C LEU A 81 0.08 10.83 0.69
N ARG A 82 -0.05 12.01 0.09
CA ARG A 82 0.47 12.25 -1.28
C ARG A 82 1.98 12.07 -1.36
N ARG A 83 2.72 12.53 -0.36
CA ARG A 83 4.18 12.31 -0.27
C ARG A 83 4.52 10.84 -0.06
N LEU A 84 3.80 10.16 0.83
CA LEU A 84 3.98 8.72 1.06
C LEU A 84 3.67 7.91 -0.20
N ALA A 85 2.67 8.31 -0.97
CA ALA A 85 2.30 7.67 -2.23
C ALA A 85 3.46 7.70 -3.24
N ARG A 86 4.16 8.84 -3.37
CA ARG A 86 5.37 8.95 -4.21
C ARG A 86 6.49 8.01 -3.75
N ILE A 87 6.71 7.87 -2.44
CA ILE A 87 7.71 6.95 -1.88
C ILE A 87 7.34 5.50 -2.17
N VAL A 88 6.06 5.13 -1.99
CA VAL A 88 5.55 3.78 -2.27
C VAL A 88 5.68 3.46 -3.77
N HIS A 89 5.29 4.38 -4.64
CA HIS A 89 5.42 4.24 -6.10
C HIS A 89 6.88 4.01 -6.50
N GLY A 90 7.79 4.89 -6.07
CA GLY A 90 9.22 4.74 -6.35
C GLY A 90 9.81 3.42 -5.84
N ALA A 91 9.36 2.95 -4.68
CA ALA A 91 9.82 1.68 -4.12
C ALA A 91 9.26 0.44 -4.86
N ASP A 92 8.07 0.53 -5.46
CA ASP A 92 7.38 -0.59 -6.10
C ASP A 92 7.80 -0.76 -7.57
N PHE A 93 8.05 0.35 -8.28
CA PHE A 93 8.53 0.35 -9.66
C PHE A 93 10.06 0.39 -9.71
N ALA A 94 10.70 -0.70 -10.17
CA ALA A 94 12.15 -0.84 -10.08
C ALA A 94 12.95 0.22 -10.83
N SER A 95 12.41 0.76 -11.92
CA SER A 95 12.99 1.89 -12.68
C SER A 95 12.94 3.23 -11.96
N GLU A 96 12.13 3.33 -10.90
CA GLU A 96 11.79 4.59 -10.22
C GLU A 96 12.27 4.64 -8.77
N VAL A 97 13.08 3.67 -8.36
CA VAL A 97 13.65 3.59 -7.01
C VAL A 97 14.48 4.82 -6.61
N GLY A 98 14.97 5.58 -7.60
CA GLY A 98 15.69 6.84 -7.40
C GLY A 98 14.80 8.10 -7.35
N SER A 99 13.47 7.97 -7.44
CA SER A 99 12.54 9.11 -7.46
C SER A 99 12.51 9.89 -6.14
N THR A 100 12.68 9.18 -5.02
CA THR A 100 12.93 9.79 -3.70
C THR A 100 13.99 8.99 -2.94
N PRO A 101 14.79 9.63 -2.06
CA PRO A 101 15.78 8.92 -1.25
C PRO A 101 15.17 7.80 -0.38
N GLU A 102 13.95 8.00 0.12
CA GLU A 102 13.23 7.05 0.96
C GLU A 102 12.79 5.79 0.20
N SER A 103 12.59 5.90 -1.13
CA SER A 103 12.09 4.80 -1.97
C SER A 103 13.04 3.59 -1.94
N ALA A 104 14.35 3.84 -2.07
CA ALA A 104 15.36 2.78 -1.98
C ALA A 104 15.37 2.10 -0.60
N GLY A 105 15.23 2.87 0.48
CA GLY A 105 15.17 2.35 1.84
C GLY A 105 13.91 1.52 2.09
N LEU A 106 12.74 2.04 1.69
CA LEU A 106 11.47 1.34 1.81
C LEU A 106 11.49 0.02 1.04
N ARG A 107 12.05 0.02 -0.18
CA ARG A 107 12.20 -1.20 -0.98
C ARG A 107 13.06 -2.24 -0.28
N ALA A 108 14.25 -1.85 0.20
CA ALA A 108 15.17 -2.76 0.89
C ALA A 108 14.51 -3.39 2.13
N ILE A 109 13.79 -2.60 2.93
CA ILE A 109 13.05 -3.10 4.10
C ILE A 109 11.91 -4.04 3.66
N SER A 110 11.15 -3.66 2.64
CA SER A 110 9.98 -4.43 2.18
C SER A 110 10.35 -5.76 1.52
N GLU A 111 11.51 -5.84 0.86
CA GLU A 111 12.05 -7.11 0.35
C GLU A 111 12.40 -8.08 1.48
N GLY A 112 12.70 -7.57 2.67
CA GLY A 112 12.98 -8.35 3.87
C GLY A 112 11.76 -8.89 4.61
N PHE A 113 10.56 -8.32 4.42
CA PHE A 113 9.37 -8.75 5.19
C PHE A 113 9.07 -10.25 5.12
N PRO A 114 9.04 -10.89 3.93
CA PRO A 114 8.74 -12.32 3.83
C PRO A 114 9.83 -13.22 4.44
N LEU A 115 11.00 -12.66 4.76
CA LEU A 115 12.12 -13.40 5.35
C LEU A 115 12.06 -13.43 6.88
N VAL A 116 11.28 -12.52 7.49
CA VAL A 116 11.22 -12.33 8.96
C VAL A 116 9.82 -12.48 9.54
N ALA A 117 8.81 -12.65 8.69
CA ALA A 117 7.42 -12.94 9.06
C ALA A 117 7.05 -14.36 8.63
N ARG A 118 6.13 -14.98 9.36
CA ARG A 118 5.62 -16.32 9.09
C ARG A 118 4.72 -16.37 7.85
N ASP A 119 3.92 -15.33 7.65
CA ASP A 119 2.92 -15.22 6.59
C ASP A 119 2.62 -13.75 6.23
N ASP A 120 1.76 -13.54 5.24
CA ASP A 120 1.36 -12.21 4.76
C ASP A 120 0.52 -11.44 5.81
N ASP A 121 -0.27 -12.13 6.64
CA ASP A 121 -1.02 -11.51 7.72
C ASP A 121 -0.11 -10.88 8.78
N GLU A 122 0.90 -11.62 9.23
CA GLU A 122 1.92 -11.11 10.14
C GLU A 122 2.74 -9.99 9.48
N THR A 123 3.00 -10.10 8.17
CA THR A 123 3.66 -9.04 7.41
C THR A 123 2.87 -7.73 7.46
N VAL A 124 1.55 -7.75 7.21
CA VAL A 124 0.71 -6.54 7.32
C VAL A 124 0.74 -5.96 8.74
N GLN A 125 0.64 -6.82 9.77
CA GLN A 125 0.66 -6.38 11.16
C GLN A 125 1.98 -5.68 11.52
N ARG A 126 3.11 -6.29 11.19
CA ARG A 126 4.45 -5.76 11.52
C ARG A 126 4.81 -4.53 10.70
N ALA A 127 4.47 -4.53 9.41
CA ALA A 127 4.73 -3.39 8.53
C ALA A 127 3.91 -2.14 8.90
N GLY A 128 2.80 -2.30 9.62
CA GLY A 128 1.95 -1.18 10.03
C GLY A 128 2.71 -0.09 10.78
N PHE A 129 3.61 -0.45 11.70
CA PHE A 129 4.43 0.53 12.43
C PHE A 129 5.35 1.34 11.51
N LEU A 130 5.93 0.70 10.49
CA LEU A 130 6.79 1.39 9.52
C LEU A 130 6.01 2.48 8.78
N TYR A 131 4.83 2.15 8.26
CA TYR A 131 4.01 3.12 7.53
C TYR A 131 3.42 4.18 8.44
N ASP A 132 3.05 3.85 9.69
CA ASP A 132 2.68 4.84 10.70
C ASP A 132 3.82 5.83 10.96
N ALA A 133 5.06 5.34 11.09
CA ALA A 133 6.24 6.18 11.31
C ALA A 133 6.56 7.07 10.11
N LEU A 134 6.52 6.52 8.89
CA LEU A 134 6.73 7.29 7.66
C LEU A 134 5.65 8.38 7.50
N TYR A 135 4.38 8.02 7.68
CA TYR A 135 3.27 8.97 7.59
C TYR A 135 3.41 10.09 8.63
N ALA A 136 3.71 9.75 9.89
CA ALA A 136 3.90 10.74 10.96
C ALA A 136 5.06 11.69 10.66
N ALA A 137 6.20 11.19 10.17
CA ALA A 137 7.35 12.01 9.79
C ALA A 137 6.97 13.01 8.67
N LEU A 138 6.28 12.54 7.63
CA LEU A 138 5.84 13.38 6.51
C LEU A 138 4.77 14.41 6.91
N ALA A 139 3.97 14.11 7.92
CA ALA A 139 2.97 15.01 8.48
C ALA A 139 3.59 16.13 9.35
N LEU A 140 4.68 15.85 10.07
CA LEU A 140 5.41 16.85 10.86
C LEU A 140 6.12 17.90 10.00
N GLU A 141 6.59 17.50 8.83
CA GLU A 141 7.26 18.38 7.87
C GLU A 141 6.30 19.32 7.13
N GLN A 142 5.00 19.21 7.35
CA GLN A 142 4.04 20.19 6.87
C GLN A 142 4.30 21.50 7.63
N PRO A 143 4.71 22.60 6.97
CA PRO A 143 4.71 23.89 7.63
C PRO A 143 3.29 24.12 8.12
N SER A 144 3.14 24.35 9.43
CA SER A 144 1.85 24.69 10.03
C SER A 144 1.18 25.71 9.15
N ARG A 145 0.05 25.36 8.51
CA ARG A 145 -0.81 26.35 7.88
C ARG A 145 -1.10 27.38 8.96
N SER A 146 -0.46 28.53 8.88
CA SER A 146 -0.69 29.64 9.79
C SER A 146 -2.16 30.00 9.67
N ARG A 147 -2.89 29.70 10.75
CA ARG A 147 -4.20 30.19 11.22
C ARG A 147 -5.25 30.56 10.16
#